data_AF-A0A951CF27-F1
#
_entry.id   AF-A0A951CF27-F1
#
_cell.length_a   1.000
_cell.length_b   1.000
_cell.length_c   1.000
_cell.angle_alpha   90.00
_cell.angle_beta   90.00
_cell.angle_gamma   90.00
#
_symmetry.space_group_name_H-M   'P 1'
#
loop_
_entity.id
_entity.type
_entity.pdbx_description
1 polymer ?
#
loop_
_entity_poly.entity_id
_entity_poly.type
_entity_poly.pdbx_seq_one_letter_code
_entity_poly.pdbx_strand_id
1 'polypeptide(L)'
;MNPAPEVSPTPTSTPAAPPAAPAPTPTPLPEAVIPYSHKEVARLFNGVEVHTKVDSAIGELAYNERKAPESYVLNLQVDVRVPKAAQTIEELSAPDRSLPSVLPGLAEMLPASKVSDFYYGLYQIKVESLGRELGRLEQLLSKHNFFDCNTILELTSPHSSRKALLIQSDMDVNADGSDSDRTLSVDGSFANFQPYTSYRWPKRTESPSEFLEDWENKLKQAQAELAEKTGSPERRKILKDQIETLEREIGDLKRYSFLVSKADPFVVLPGFMLRQTNHAFLPRLGDYVVVIYEGKLYPAIVGDVGPSNKVGEASLRLATQLDPHANAYNRPASNLNVTYLLFPNTAEAQPGPPDLEKMRSRCQTLLDQIGGSPARLWQWTDILATPTPSPTSSPAPSPIASPSGSPNSLTSPSPTPTISPSLGPTSTPTPTSTAPSPTASLKSPPKHHQGESNSNGD
;
A
#
# COMPACT_ATOMS: atom_id res chain seq x y z
N MET A 1 -81.78 40.55 26.79
CA MET A 1 -80.75 40.87 25.78
C MET A 1 -79.96 42.08 26.28
N ASN A 2 -78.74 41.84 26.74
CA ASN A 2 -77.58 42.73 26.69
C ASN A 2 -76.38 41.93 27.25
N PRO A 3 -75.34 41.63 26.46
CA PRO A 3 -74.15 40.95 26.95
C PRO A 3 -73.06 41.95 27.40
N ALA A 4 -72.31 41.51 28.42
CA ALA A 4 -70.95 41.88 28.85
C ALA A 4 -70.54 43.36 29.01
N PRO A 5 -69.98 43.72 30.19
CA PRO A 5 -68.86 44.65 30.27
C PRO A 5 -67.52 43.90 30.33
N GLU A 6 -66.58 44.51 29.62
CA GLU A 6 -65.26 44.08 29.20
C GLU A 6 -64.28 43.95 30.37
N VAL A 7 -63.52 42.86 30.40
CA VAL A 7 -62.49 42.57 31.41
C VAL A 7 -61.24 43.39 31.08
N SER A 8 -60.82 44.26 32.00
CA SER A 8 -59.50 44.93 31.93
C SER A 8 -58.37 43.89 32.07
N PRO A 9 -57.35 43.90 31.21
CA PRO A 9 -56.23 42.98 31.35
C PRO A 9 -55.30 43.39 32.50
N THR A 10 -55.01 42.42 33.37
CA THR A 10 -53.95 42.43 34.38
C THR A 10 -52.59 42.71 33.71
N PRO A 11 -51.70 43.55 34.29
CA PRO A 11 -50.35 43.71 33.75
C PRO A 11 -49.54 42.43 33.99
N THR A 12 -49.15 41.77 32.90
CA THR A 12 -48.16 40.68 32.91
C THR A 12 -46.81 41.25 33.35
N SER A 13 -46.27 40.73 34.46
CA SER A 13 -44.92 41.03 34.92
C SER A 13 -43.88 40.50 33.94
N THR A 14 -43.16 41.39 33.26
CA THR A 14 -41.95 41.04 32.50
C THR A 14 -40.85 40.57 33.46
N PRO A 15 -40.21 39.41 33.24
CA PRO A 15 -39.06 39.00 34.05
C PRO A 15 -37.90 39.98 33.88
N ALA A 16 -37.32 40.43 35.00
CA ALA A 16 -36.13 41.26 34.99
C ALA A 16 -34.98 40.54 34.27
N ALA A 17 -34.34 41.22 33.32
CA ALA A 17 -33.14 40.72 32.65
C ALA A 17 -32.03 40.45 33.69
N PRO A 18 -31.29 39.33 33.58
CA PRO A 18 -30.14 39.09 34.45
C PRO A 18 -29.08 40.20 34.23
N PRO A 19 -28.29 40.56 35.25
CA PRO A 19 -27.26 41.56 35.11
C PRO A 19 -26.28 41.12 34.03
N ALA A 20 -25.96 42.02 33.10
CA ALA A 20 -24.92 41.78 32.10
C ALA A 20 -23.61 41.41 32.81
N ALA A 21 -23.04 40.26 32.46
CA ALA A 21 -21.72 39.87 32.91
C ALA A 21 -20.71 40.97 32.51
N PRO A 22 -19.79 41.37 33.41
CA PRO A 22 -18.80 42.39 33.07
C PRO A 22 -17.98 41.91 31.86
N ALA A 23 -17.90 42.75 30.84
CA ALA A 23 -17.06 42.49 29.68
C ALA A 23 -15.61 42.25 30.16
N PRO A 24 -14.92 41.20 29.67
CA PRO A 24 -13.53 40.96 30.05
C PRO A 24 -12.73 42.22 29.69
N THR A 25 -12.06 42.78 30.70
CA THR A 25 -11.18 43.93 30.49
C THR A 25 -10.11 43.52 29.48
N PRO A 26 -9.93 44.27 28.38
CA PRO A 26 -8.90 43.91 27.41
C PRO A 26 -7.55 43.92 28.11
N THR A 27 -6.83 42.80 28.01
CA THR A 27 -5.46 42.70 28.54
C THR A 27 -4.63 43.83 27.91
N PRO A 28 -3.96 44.68 28.72
CA PRO A 28 -3.15 45.75 28.17
C PRO A 28 -2.08 45.14 27.27
N LEU A 29 -1.96 45.69 26.05
CA LEU A 29 -0.89 45.31 25.14
C LEU A 29 0.46 45.66 25.78
N PRO A 30 1.51 44.87 25.53
CA PRO A 30 2.82 45.14 26.11
C PRO A 30 3.38 46.48 25.60
N GLU A 31 3.99 47.27 26.50
CA GLU A 31 4.58 48.58 26.18
C GLU A 31 5.89 48.47 25.36
N ALA A 32 6.50 47.27 25.33
CA ALA A 32 7.66 46.94 24.53
C ALA A 32 7.65 45.45 24.12
N VAL A 33 8.26 45.12 22.98
CA VAL A 33 8.44 43.72 22.55
C VAL A 33 9.48 43.06 23.44
N ILE A 34 9.11 42.00 24.15
CA ILE A 34 10.02 41.21 24.98
C ILE A 34 10.64 40.11 24.10
N PRO A 35 11.98 40.04 23.99
CA PRO A 35 12.68 38.93 23.35
C PRO A 35 12.19 37.57 23.88
N TYR A 36 11.79 36.69 22.97
CA TYR A 36 11.20 35.40 23.24
C TYR A 36 12.18 34.31 22.84
N SER A 37 12.39 33.32 23.71
CA SER A 37 13.13 32.10 23.38
C SER A 37 12.41 30.91 23.98
N HIS A 38 11.74 30.13 23.14
CA HIS A 38 11.02 28.91 23.54
C HIS A 38 11.47 27.75 22.67
N LYS A 39 11.61 26.58 23.28
CA LYS A 39 11.95 25.32 22.61
C LYS A 39 10.79 24.36 22.79
N GLU A 40 10.30 23.81 21.69
CA GLU A 40 9.32 22.74 21.72
C GLU A 40 9.92 21.50 21.05
N VAL A 41 9.64 20.34 21.63
CA VAL A 41 10.01 19.05 21.04
C VAL A 41 8.72 18.29 20.78
N ALA A 42 8.44 18.03 19.51
CA ALA A 42 7.28 17.26 19.09
C ALA A 42 7.72 16.08 18.23
N ARG A 43 7.06 14.93 18.40
CA ARG A 43 7.14 13.84 17.41
C ARG A 43 6.01 14.01 16.43
N LEU A 44 6.33 14.21 15.16
CA LEU A 44 5.33 14.24 14.11
C LEU A 44 4.73 12.84 13.92
N PHE A 45 3.51 12.79 13.39
CA PHE A 45 2.80 11.55 13.02
C PHE A 45 3.65 10.61 12.13
N ASN A 46 4.67 11.15 11.46
CA ASN A 46 5.54 10.44 10.53
C ASN A 46 6.81 9.85 11.19
N GLY A 47 6.94 9.91 12.52
CA GLY A 47 8.08 9.36 13.26
C GLY A 47 9.35 10.21 13.22
N VAL A 48 9.23 11.47 12.76
CA VAL A 48 10.30 12.48 12.78
C VAL A 48 10.19 13.28 14.08
N GLU A 49 11.33 13.46 14.76
CA GLU A 49 11.44 14.33 15.93
C GLU A 49 11.79 15.75 15.46
N VAL A 50 10.97 16.72 15.85
CA VAL A 50 11.13 18.12 15.48
C VAL A 50 11.44 18.92 16.73
N HIS A 51 12.59 19.58 16.71
CA HIS A 51 12.97 20.59 17.69
C HIS A 51 12.72 21.95 17.06
N THR A 52 11.70 22.67 17.53
CA THR A 52 11.45 24.04 17.09
C THR A 52 12.01 25.01 18.13
N LYS A 53 12.61 26.09 17.65
CA LYS A 53 13.06 27.21 18.47
C LYS A 53 12.68 28.50 17.77
N VAL A 54 11.98 29.38 18.48
CA VAL A 54 11.76 30.75 18.04
C VAL A 54 12.59 31.64 18.95
N ASP A 55 13.59 32.30 18.37
CA ASP A 55 14.37 33.34 19.02
C ASP A 55 13.99 34.68 18.42
N SER A 56 13.61 35.64 19.26
CA SER A 56 13.42 37.02 18.84
C SER A 56 14.39 37.95 19.56
N ALA A 57 14.76 39.04 18.88
CA ALA A 57 15.58 40.12 19.41
C ALA A 57 14.99 41.46 18.97
N ILE A 58 15.34 42.54 19.65
CA ILE A 58 14.99 43.89 19.21
C ILE A 58 15.90 44.23 18.02
N GLY A 59 15.29 44.45 16.86
CA GLY A 59 15.98 44.91 15.64
C GLY A 59 15.91 46.43 15.46
N GLU A 60 16.31 46.88 14.27
CA GLU A 60 16.21 48.25 13.80
C GLU A 60 14.77 48.63 13.41
N LEU A 61 14.61 49.81 12.82
CA LEU A 61 13.36 50.22 12.19
C LEU A 61 12.87 49.14 11.20
N ALA A 62 11.58 48.82 11.23
CA ALA A 62 10.98 47.82 10.34
C ALA A 62 11.24 48.06 8.83
N TYR A 63 11.47 49.32 8.44
CA TYR A 63 11.88 49.67 7.07
C TYR A 63 13.25 49.08 6.68
N ASN A 64 14.18 49.01 7.63
CA ASN A 64 15.51 48.42 7.45
C ASN A 64 15.44 46.89 7.59
N GLU A 65 14.76 46.37 8.62
CA GLU A 65 14.62 44.93 8.86
C GLU A 65 13.97 44.20 7.67
N ARG A 66 12.99 44.81 6.99
CA ARG A 66 12.38 44.23 5.78
C ARG A 66 13.36 44.02 4.62
N LYS A 67 14.49 44.73 4.60
CA LYS A 67 15.52 44.65 3.55
C LYS A 67 16.68 43.74 3.96
N ALA A 68 16.79 43.40 5.24
CA ALA A 68 17.84 42.56 5.79
C ALA A 68 17.37 41.09 5.74
N PRO A 69 17.99 40.23 4.89
CA PRO A 69 17.60 38.83 4.78
C PRO A 69 17.70 38.04 6.11
N GLU A 70 18.58 38.49 7.01
CA GLU A 70 18.83 37.91 8.32
C GLU A 70 17.75 38.23 9.37
N SER A 71 16.87 39.19 9.10
CA SER A 71 15.84 39.65 10.05
C SER A 71 14.70 38.65 10.27
N TYR A 72 14.55 37.66 9.38
CA TYR A 72 13.53 36.62 9.48
C TYR A 72 14.04 35.32 8.85
N VAL A 73 14.74 34.51 9.64
CA VAL A 73 15.41 33.29 9.19
C VAL A 73 14.79 32.05 9.84
N LEU A 74 14.52 31.03 9.00
CA LEU A 74 14.17 29.69 9.44
C LEU A 74 15.31 28.74 9.08
N ASN A 75 15.94 28.13 10.09
CA ASN A 75 16.95 27.08 9.90
C ASN A 75 16.32 25.71 10.10
N LEU A 76 16.41 24.85 9.08
CA LEU A 76 15.89 23.49 9.11
C LEU A 76 17.03 22.49 8.94
N GLN A 77 17.08 21.48 9.80
CA GLN A 77 18.03 20.39 9.72
C GLN A 77 17.31 19.07 9.99
N VAL A 78 17.55 18.08 9.13
CA VAL A 78 17.07 16.71 9.31
C VAL A 78 18.26 15.78 9.23
N ASP A 79 18.56 15.10 10.34
CA ASP A 79 19.63 14.10 10.40
C ASP A 79 19.06 12.71 10.14
N VAL A 80 19.47 12.08 9.04
CA VAL A 80 19.04 10.73 8.66
C VAL A 80 20.23 9.79 8.48
N ARG A 81 20.09 8.55 8.95
CA ARG A 81 21.09 7.49 8.75
C ARG A 81 20.63 6.59 7.61
N VAL A 82 21.35 6.60 6.51
CA VAL A 82 21.12 5.65 5.41
C VAL A 82 21.56 4.25 5.88
N PRO A 83 20.68 3.23 5.80
CA PRO A 83 21.01 1.90 6.31
C PRO A 83 21.96 1.15 5.37
N LYS A 84 22.78 0.28 5.96
CA LYS A 84 23.60 -0.69 5.23
C LYS A 84 22.71 -1.84 4.73
N ALA A 85 22.94 -2.29 3.50
CA ALA A 85 22.26 -3.46 2.94
C ALA A 85 22.69 -4.76 3.64
N ALA A 86 21.72 -5.62 3.95
CA ALA A 86 21.95 -7.01 4.38
C ALA A 86 22.58 -7.85 3.25
N GLN A 87 23.62 -8.61 3.57
CA GLN A 87 24.41 -9.40 2.60
C GLN A 87 24.73 -10.82 3.08
N THR A 88 24.61 -11.08 4.38
CA THR A 88 24.86 -12.41 4.96
C THR A 88 23.55 -13.16 5.19
N ILE A 89 23.64 -14.48 5.30
CA ILE A 89 22.45 -15.30 5.55
C ILE A 89 21.83 -14.95 6.91
N GLU A 90 22.64 -14.60 7.92
CA GLU A 90 22.19 -14.18 9.24
C GLU A 90 21.45 -12.83 9.19
N GLU A 91 21.99 -11.84 8.46
CA GLU A 91 21.35 -10.53 8.30
C GLU A 91 20.00 -10.66 7.56
N LEU A 92 19.93 -11.50 6.51
CA LEU A 92 18.69 -11.76 5.76
C LEU A 92 17.66 -12.57 6.57
N SER A 93 18.13 -13.42 7.49
CA SER A 93 17.26 -14.25 8.33
C SER A 93 16.75 -13.54 9.57
N ALA A 94 17.30 -12.38 9.91
CA ALA A 94 16.86 -11.59 11.06
C ALA A 94 15.37 -11.18 10.94
N PRO A 95 14.89 -10.62 9.81
CA PRO A 95 13.46 -10.33 9.64
C PRO A 95 12.63 -11.57 9.26
N ASP A 96 13.19 -12.53 8.52
CA ASP A 96 12.50 -13.78 8.15
C ASP A 96 13.40 -15.02 8.40
N ARG A 97 13.17 -15.68 9.53
CA ARG A 97 13.95 -16.88 9.93
C ARG A 97 13.73 -18.09 9.03
N SER A 98 12.67 -18.10 8.22
CA SER A 98 12.35 -19.23 7.34
C SER A 98 13.19 -19.24 6.06
N LEU A 99 13.76 -18.09 5.68
CA LEU A 99 14.40 -17.89 4.39
C LEU A 99 15.49 -18.92 4.04
N PRO A 100 16.43 -19.29 4.94
CA PRO A 100 17.45 -20.30 4.61
C PRO A 100 16.87 -21.68 4.33
N SER A 101 15.76 -22.03 4.98
CA SER A 101 15.10 -23.32 4.80
C SER A 101 14.28 -23.39 3.51
N VAL A 102 13.70 -22.26 3.10
CA VAL A 102 12.88 -22.15 1.88
C VAL A 102 13.76 -22.01 0.64
N LEU A 103 14.87 -21.29 0.73
CA LEU A 103 15.78 -21.04 -0.37
C LEU A 103 17.19 -21.56 -0.05
N PRO A 104 17.39 -22.90 0.02
CA PRO A 104 18.66 -23.49 0.43
C PRO A 104 19.84 -23.08 -0.47
N GLY A 105 19.59 -22.87 -1.77
CA GLY A 105 20.61 -22.39 -2.70
C GLY A 105 21.10 -20.96 -2.45
N LEU A 106 20.43 -20.18 -1.59
CA LEU A 106 20.81 -18.81 -1.27
C LEU A 106 22.22 -18.74 -0.67
N ALA A 107 22.53 -19.64 0.27
CA ALA A 107 23.81 -19.64 0.97
C ALA A 107 25.01 -19.81 0.01
N GLU A 108 24.84 -20.58 -1.07
CA GLU A 108 25.88 -20.76 -2.09
C GLU A 108 26.03 -19.54 -3.01
N MET A 109 24.97 -18.75 -3.23
CA MET A 109 25.00 -17.57 -4.08
C MET A 109 25.53 -16.31 -3.38
N LEU A 110 25.33 -16.19 -2.05
CA LEU A 110 25.69 -14.99 -1.29
C LEU A 110 27.17 -14.60 -1.38
N PRO A 111 28.16 -15.51 -1.32
CA PRO A 111 29.58 -15.14 -1.40
C PRO A 111 29.97 -14.42 -2.69
N ALA A 112 29.30 -14.71 -3.81
CA ALA A 112 29.52 -14.08 -5.11
C ALA A 112 28.48 -12.98 -5.42
N SER A 113 27.54 -12.72 -4.50
CA SER A 113 26.52 -11.72 -4.67
C SER A 113 27.06 -10.30 -4.56
N LYS A 114 26.33 -9.34 -5.11
CA LYS A 114 26.63 -7.91 -5.03
C LYS A 114 25.40 -7.17 -4.50
N VAL A 115 25.58 -6.19 -3.63
CA VAL A 115 24.54 -5.19 -3.36
C VAL A 115 24.27 -4.43 -4.65
N SER A 116 23.03 -4.47 -5.11
CA SER A 116 22.66 -3.88 -6.39
C SER A 116 22.74 -2.35 -6.35
N ASP A 117 23.08 -1.76 -7.48
CA ASP A 117 23.09 -0.30 -7.64
C ASP A 117 21.67 0.28 -7.45
N PHE A 118 20.63 -0.54 -7.62
CA PHE A 118 19.25 -0.19 -7.28
C PHE A 118 19.05 0.15 -5.80
N TYR A 119 19.77 -0.50 -4.87
CA TYR A 119 19.67 -0.20 -3.43
C TYR A 119 20.18 1.20 -3.12
N TYR A 120 21.36 1.54 -3.66
CA TYR A 120 21.96 2.85 -3.48
C TYR A 120 21.13 3.94 -4.18
N GLY A 121 20.65 3.66 -5.39
CA GLY A 121 19.75 4.56 -6.12
C GLY A 121 18.45 4.84 -5.37
N LEU A 122 17.84 3.82 -4.76
CA LEU A 122 16.63 3.97 -3.94
C LEU A 122 16.89 4.94 -2.78
N TYR A 123 17.93 4.72 -1.98
CA TYR A 123 18.22 5.58 -0.83
C TYR A 123 18.69 6.98 -1.23
N GLN A 124 19.40 7.13 -2.34
CA GLN A 124 19.73 8.44 -2.90
C GLN A 124 18.45 9.23 -3.23
N ILE A 125 17.50 8.61 -3.95
CA ILE A 125 16.21 9.24 -4.30
C ILE A 125 15.42 9.62 -3.04
N LYS A 126 15.47 8.80 -1.98
CA LYS A 126 14.81 9.11 -0.70
C LYS A 126 15.43 10.31 0.00
N VAL A 127 16.77 10.39 0.05
CA VAL A 127 17.48 11.54 0.63
C VAL A 127 17.22 12.82 -0.17
N GLU A 128 17.25 12.74 -1.50
CA GLU A 128 16.91 13.87 -2.37
C GLU A 128 15.45 14.33 -2.18
N SER A 129 14.53 13.38 -1.96
CA SER A 129 13.12 13.70 -1.69
C SER A 129 12.95 14.40 -0.35
N LEU A 130 13.62 13.93 0.72
CA LEU A 130 13.64 14.64 2.00
C LEU A 130 14.17 16.08 1.86
N GLY A 131 15.27 16.27 1.11
CA GLY A 131 15.82 17.60 0.89
C GLY A 131 14.86 18.54 0.14
N ARG A 132 14.19 18.03 -0.89
CA ARG A 132 13.19 18.79 -1.66
C ARG A 132 11.95 19.14 -0.83
N GLU A 133 11.42 18.18 -0.09
CA GLU A 133 10.24 18.36 0.77
C GLU A 133 10.54 19.34 1.91
N LEU A 134 11.71 19.22 2.56
CA LEU A 134 12.15 20.11 3.63
C LEU A 134 12.28 21.56 3.14
N GLY A 135 12.92 21.77 1.98
CA GLY A 135 13.12 23.09 1.40
C GLY A 135 11.81 23.79 0.99
N ARG A 136 10.72 23.04 0.86
CA ARG A 136 9.38 23.55 0.50
C ARG A 136 8.40 23.58 1.68
N LEU A 137 8.84 23.15 2.86
CA LEU A 137 7.95 22.92 4.02
C LEU A 137 6.79 21.97 3.68
N GLU A 138 7.03 21.02 2.78
CA GLU A 138 6.08 19.97 2.41
C GLU A 138 6.16 18.81 3.42
N GLN A 139 5.20 17.89 3.34
CA GLN A 139 5.19 16.70 4.17
C GLN A 139 6.43 15.83 3.86
N LEU A 140 7.29 15.66 4.87
CA LEU A 140 8.45 14.78 4.79
C LEU A 140 8.05 13.31 4.66
N LEU A 141 8.82 12.56 3.89
CA LEU A 141 8.79 11.10 3.86
C LEU A 141 8.82 10.54 5.29
N SER A 142 7.90 9.61 5.58
CA SER A 142 7.81 9.01 6.90
C SER A 142 9.02 8.12 7.20
N LYS A 143 9.32 7.95 8.49
CA LYS A 143 10.38 7.02 8.93
C LYS A 143 10.16 5.62 8.34
N HIS A 144 8.92 5.15 8.37
CA HIS A 144 8.55 3.85 7.83
C HIS A 144 8.88 3.75 6.33
N ASN A 145 8.38 4.68 5.52
CA ASN A 145 8.63 4.69 4.08
C ASN A 145 10.08 5.00 3.74
N PHE A 146 10.86 5.65 4.62
CA PHE A 146 12.29 5.80 4.41
C PHE A 146 13.02 4.46 4.57
N PHE A 147 12.65 3.66 5.58
CA PHE A 147 13.31 2.40 5.94
C PHE A 147 12.58 1.14 5.43
N ASP A 148 11.79 1.22 4.37
CA ASP A 148 10.99 0.12 3.79
C ASP A 148 11.81 -0.98 3.08
N CYS A 149 13.15 -0.87 3.01
CA CYS A 149 14.02 -1.78 2.26
C CYS A 149 15.24 -2.20 3.07
N ASN A 150 15.37 -3.51 3.31
CA ASN A 150 16.52 -4.10 4.01
C ASN A 150 17.70 -4.39 3.06
N THR A 151 17.41 -4.87 1.84
CA THR A 151 18.46 -5.11 0.83
C THR A 151 17.91 -5.25 -0.58
N ILE A 152 18.78 -5.05 -1.57
CA ILE A 152 18.61 -5.53 -2.94
C ILE A 152 19.93 -6.21 -3.35
N LEU A 153 19.91 -7.51 -3.60
CA LEU A 153 21.08 -8.31 -3.98
C LEU A 153 20.96 -8.85 -5.40
N GLU A 154 22.05 -8.75 -6.12
CA GLU A 154 22.28 -9.40 -7.41
C GLU A 154 22.83 -10.81 -7.15
N LEU A 155 22.04 -11.82 -7.47
CA LEU A 155 22.38 -13.23 -7.25
C LEU A 155 22.62 -13.91 -8.59
N THR A 156 23.71 -14.68 -8.71
CA THR A 156 23.94 -15.56 -9.85
C THR A 156 24.17 -16.97 -9.34
N SER A 157 23.35 -17.91 -9.81
CA SER A 157 23.57 -19.33 -9.52
C SER A 157 24.90 -19.80 -10.10
N PRO A 158 25.81 -20.37 -9.28
CA PRO A 158 27.09 -20.88 -9.78
C PRO A 158 26.91 -22.07 -10.72
N HIS A 159 25.78 -22.79 -10.64
CA HIS A 159 25.52 -24.02 -11.39
C HIS A 159 24.84 -23.77 -12.74
N SER A 160 23.89 -22.82 -12.79
CA SER A 160 23.07 -22.57 -14.00
C SER A 160 23.34 -21.22 -14.65
N SER A 161 24.15 -20.36 -14.02
CA SER A 161 24.28 -18.93 -14.37
C SER A 161 22.96 -18.15 -14.34
N ARG A 162 21.87 -18.73 -13.77
CA ARG A 162 20.60 -18.03 -13.59
C ARG A 162 20.81 -16.83 -12.67
N LYS A 163 20.42 -15.67 -13.17
CA LYS A 163 20.36 -14.43 -12.43
C LYS A 163 19.03 -14.30 -11.68
N ALA A 164 19.09 -13.77 -10.47
CA ALA A 164 17.94 -13.32 -9.71
C ALA A 164 18.27 -12.01 -8.98
N LEU A 165 17.26 -11.16 -8.81
CA LEU A 165 17.30 -10.05 -7.86
C LEU A 165 16.54 -10.46 -6.61
N LEU A 166 17.22 -10.46 -5.46
CA LEU A 166 16.59 -10.63 -4.17
C LEU A 166 16.35 -9.25 -3.57
N ILE A 167 15.09 -8.89 -3.37
CA ILE A 167 14.69 -7.65 -2.68
C ILE A 167 14.05 -8.06 -1.36
N GLN A 168 14.53 -7.55 -0.24
CA GLN A 168 13.91 -7.79 1.07
C GLN A 168 13.36 -6.47 1.60
N SER A 169 12.05 -6.40 1.81
CA SER A 169 11.31 -5.17 2.11
C SER A 169 10.03 -5.46 2.88
N ASP A 170 9.29 -4.39 3.16
CA ASP A 170 7.88 -4.47 3.56
C ASP A 170 6.99 -4.89 2.38
N MET A 171 5.67 -4.97 2.63
CA MET A 171 4.67 -5.08 1.57
C MET A 171 3.53 -4.10 1.82
N ASP A 172 3.42 -3.13 0.93
CA ASP A 172 2.28 -2.25 0.70
C ASP A 172 1.34 -2.82 -0.38
N VAL A 173 0.17 -2.20 -0.51
CA VAL A 173 -0.91 -2.65 -1.40
C VAL A 173 -1.01 -1.75 -2.61
N ASN A 174 -0.95 -2.34 -3.80
CA ASN A 174 -1.48 -1.77 -5.02
C ASN A 174 -2.93 -2.23 -5.16
N ALA A 175 -3.88 -1.32 -5.37
CA ALA A 175 -5.29 -1.64 -5.60
C ALA A 175 -5.76 -1.31 -7.03
N ASP A 176 -4.81 -0.96 -7.91
CA ASP A 176 -5.06 -0.50 -9.27
C ASP A 176 -5.38 -1.63 -10.25
N GLY A 177 -5.87 -1.21 -11.41
CA GLY A 177 -6.04 -2.03 -12.59
C GLY A 177 -7.47 -2.55 -12.78
N SER A 178 -7.83 -2.70 -14.05
CA SER A 178 -9.15 -3.14 -14.51
C SER A 178 -9.02 -3.99 -15.78
N ASP A 179 -10.00 -4.86 -16.02
CA ASP A 179 -10.01 -5.71 -17.19
C ASP A 179 -11.43 -5.87 -17.73
N SER A 180 -11.72 -5.18 -18.83
CA SER A 180 -13.01 -5.23 -19.51
C SER A 180 -13.33 -6.61 -20.12
N ASP A 181 -12.31 -7.46 -20.33
CA ASP A 181 -12.47 -8.77 -20.95
C ASP A 181 -12.80 -9.88 -19.92
N ARG A 182 -12.45 -9.72 -18.63
CA ARG A 182 -12.57 -10.78 -17.58
C ARG A 182 -13.67 -10.54 -16.52
N THR A 183 -14.55 -9.56 -16.72
CA THR A 183 -15.86 -9.40 -16.02
C THR A 183 -15.88 -9.21 -14.50
N LEU A 184 -14.75 -8.95 -13.84
CA LEU A 184 -14.77 -8.58 -12.41
C LEU A 184 -14.90 -7.07 -12.29
N SER A 185 -16.06 -6.59 -11.85
CA SER A 185 -16.25 -5.16 -11.54
C SER A 185 -15.27 -4.75 -10.43
N VAL A 186 -14.55 -3.67 -10.67
CA VAL A 186 -13.53 -3.16 -9.77
C VAL A 186 -14.09 -1.99 -8.98
N ASP A 187 -13.88 -2.02 -7.66
CA ASP A 187 -14.19 -0.87 -6.81
C ASP A 187 -13.10 0.20 -6.97
N GLY A 188 -13.37 1.18 -7.83
CA GLY A 188 -12.49 2.33 -8.08
C GLY A 188 -12.74 3.54 -7.16
N SER A 189 -13.47 3.37 -6.04
CA SER A 189 -13.89 4.50 -5.19
C SER A 189 -12.77 5.10 -4.33
N PHE A 190 -11.63 4.42 -4.17
CA PHE A 190 -10.53 4.93 -3.37
C PHE A 190 -9.78 6.05 -4.10
N ALA A 191 -9.35 7.07 -3.34
CA ALA A 191 -8.93 8.37 -3.90
C ALA A 191 -7.78 8.33 -4.93
N ASN A 192 -6.93 7.31 -4.88
CA ASN A 192 -5.73 7.20 -5.72
C ASN A 192 -5.84 6.08 -6.77
N PHE A 193 -7.04 5.51 -6.97
CA PHE A 193 -7.22 4.41 -7.91
C PHE A 193 -6.89 4.79 -9.34
N GLN A 194 -6.13 3.92 -9.99
CA GLN A 194 -5.91 3.94 -11.43
C GLN A 194 -6.51 2.68 -12.06
N PRO A 195 -7.32 2.80 -13.12
CA PRO A 195 -7.94 1.66 -13.79
C PRO A 195 -6.98 0.89 -14.69
N TYR A 196 -5.70 1.27 -14.70
CA TYR A 196 -4.67 0.69 -15.54
C TYR A 196 -3.46 0.33 -14.69
N THR A 197 -2.79 -0.76 -15.04
CA THR A 197 -1.44 -1.08 -14.59
C THR A 197 -0.45 -0.86 -15.74
N SER A 198 0.84 -0.80 -15.43
CA SER A 198 1.86 -0.68 -16.46
C SER A 198 1.97 -1.94 -17.33
N TYR A 199 1.82 -3.14 -16.74
CA TYR A 199 1.65 -4.37 -17.52
C TYR A 199 0.25 -4.39 -18.15
N ARG A 200 0.20 -4.62 -19.47
CA ARG A 200 -1.02 -4.56 -20.26
C ARG A 200 -0.91 -5.37 -21.53
N TRP A 201 -2.04 -5.76 -22.11
CA TRP A 201 -2.12 -6.51 -23.37
C TRP A 201 -3.30 -6.01 -24.21
N PRO A 202 -3.29 -6.21 -25.54
CA PRO A 202 -4.40 -5.80 -26.39
C PRO A 202 -5.72 -6.42 -25.94
N LYS A 203 -6.81 -5.64 -25.96
CA LYS A 203 -8.15 -6.16 -25.67
C LYS A 203 -8.50 -7.32 -26.59
N ARG A 204 -9.26 -8.26 -26.05
CA ARG A 204 -9.80 -9.42 -26.79
C ARG A 204 -11.24 -9.19 -27.24
N THR A 205 -11.94 -8.24 -26.62
CA THR A 205 -13.33 -7.90 -26.91
C THR A 205 -13.48 -6.40 -27.19
N GLU A 206 -14.64 -6.02 -27.75
CA GLU A 206 -15.04 -4.62 -27.96
C GLU A 206 -15.67 -3.99 -26.70
N SER A 207 -15.64 -4.70 -25.56
CA SER A 207 -16.23 -4.19 -24.32
C SER A 207 -15.51 -2.93 -23.86
N PRO A 208 -16.24 -1.81 -23.64
CA PRO A 208 -15.65 -0.60 -23.12
C PRO A 208 -15.19 -0.81 -21.67
N SER A 209 -14.19 -0.03 -21.25
CA SER A 209 -13.81 0.01 -19.83
C SER A 209 -14.91 0.70 -19.03
N GLU A 210 -15.25 0.14 -17.85
CA GLU A 210 -16.22 0.74 -16.92
C GLU A 210 -15.77 2.13 -16.44
N PHE A 211 -14.47 2.43 -16.50
CA PHE A 211 -13.89 3.71 -16.09
C PHE A 211 -13.75 4.72 -17.23
N LEU A 212 -14.12 4.34 -18.47
CA LEU A 212 -13.88 5.20 -19.63
C LEU A 212 -14.65 6.52 -19.55
N GLU A 213 -15.92 6.46 -19.15
CA GLU A 213 -16.79 7.65 -19.06
C GLU A 213 -16.26 8.67 -18.04
N ASP A 214 -15.81 8.21 -16.88
CA ASP A 214 -15.24 9.07 -15.84
C ASP A 214 -13.98 9.79 -16.32
N TRP A 215 -13.13 9.11 -17.08
CA TRP A 215 -11.92 9.70 -17.64
C TRP A 215 -12.23 10.69 -18.77
N GLU A 216 -13.20 10.39 -19.63
CA GLU A 216 -13.68 11.32 -20.66
C GLU A 216 -14.30 12.57 -20.05
N ASN A 217 -15.02 12.43 -18.93
CA ASN A 217 -15.55 13.55 -18.16
C ASN A 217 -14.44 14.41 -17.53
N LYS A 218 -13.41 13.79 -16.94
CA LYS A 218 -12.22 14.49 -16.42
C LYS A 218 -11.51 15.27 -17.53
N LEU A 219 -11.34 14.67 -18.71
CA LEU A 219 -10.74 15.33 -19.88
C LEU A 219 -11.55 16.54 -20.30
N LYS A 220 -12.87 16.39 -20.43
CA LYS A 220 -13.77 17.48 -20.79
C LYS A 220 -13.72 18.65 -19.79
N GLN A 221 -13.65 18.35 -18.49
CA GLN A 221 -13.49 19.36 -17.45
C GLN A 221 -12.15 20.12 -17.56
N ALA A 222 -11.05 19.39 -17.72
CA ALA A 222 -9.73 20.01 -17.87
C ALA A 222 -9.62 20.87 -19.15
N GLN A 223 -10.21 20.43 -20.25
CA GLN A 223 -10.30 21.20 -21.50
C GLN A 223 -11.16 22.46 -21.35
N ALA A 224 -12.29 22.36 -20.64
CA ALA A 224 -13.14 23.51 -20.35
C ALA A 224 -12.39 24.55 -19.50
N GLU A 225 -11.70 24.12 -18.43
CA GLU A 225 -10.91 25.01 -17.59
C GLU A 225 -9.76 25.67 -18.37
N LEU A 226 -9.08 24.92 -19.25
CA LEU A 226 -8.01 25.48 -20.08
C LEU A 226 -8.53 26.54 -21.08
N ALA A 227 -9.78 26.41 -21.53
CA ALA A 227 -10.42 27.37 -22.43
C ALA A 227 -10.83 28.67 -21.72
N GLU A 228 -10.92 28.68 -20.39
CA GLU A 228 -11.16 29.89 -19.62
C GLU A 228 -9.94 30.83 -19.69
N LYS A 229 -10.19 32.10 -20.03
CA LYS A 229 -9.11 33.11 -20.23
C LYS A 229 -8.50 33.65 -18.94
N THR A 230 -8.89 33.11 -17.78
CA THR A 230 -8.64 33.65 -16.44
C THR A 230 -7.52 32.95 -15.67
N GLY A 231 -6.99 31.81 -16.15
CA GLY A 231 -5.97 31.04 -15.44
C GLY A 231 -4.55 31.60 -15.53
N SER A 232 -3.72 31.38 -14.50
CA SER A 232 -2.29 31.74 -14.51
C SER A 232 -1.49 30.93 -15.56
N PRO A 233 -0.33 31.43 -16.05
CA PRO A 233 0.53 30.66 -16.96
C PRO A 233 0.90 29.27 -16.44
N GLU A 234 1.15 29.15 -15.14
CA GLU A 234 1.51 27.91 -14.46
C GLU A 234 0.33 26.94 -14.47
N ARG A 235 -0.89 27.41 -14.14
CA ARG A 235 -2.08 26.57 -14.16
C ARG A 235 -2.39 26.08 -15.57
N ARG A 236 -2.24 26.94 -16.58
CA ARG A 236 -2.41 26.53 -17.99
C ARG A 236 -1.39 25.47 -18.41
N LYS A 237 -0.15 25.53 -17.91
CA LYS A 237 0.85 24.47 -18.15
C LYS A 237 0.41 23.14 -17.53
N ILE A 238 0.02 23.17 -16.25
CA ILE A 238 -0.47 21.98 -15.52
C ILE A 238 -1.67 21.35 -16.25
N LEU A 239 -2.63 22.17 -16.70
CA LEU A 239 -3.80 21.69 -17.44
C LEU A 239 -3.43 21.04 -18.77
N LYS A 240 -2.45 21.58 -19.50
CA LYS A 240 -1.96 20.95 -20.74
C LYS A 240 -1.34 19.59 -20.48
N ASP A 241 -0.47 19.49 -19.47
CA ASP A 241 0.18 18.24 -19.08
C ASP A 241 -0.87 17.20 -18.61
N GLN A 242 -1.91 17.66 -17.91
CA GLN A 242 -3.04 16.84 -17.47
C GLN A 242 -3.89 16.35 -18.66
N ILE A 243 -4.20 17.21 -19.63
CA ILE A 243 -4.94 16.83 -20.84
C ILE A 243 -4.18 15.78 -21.65
N GLU A 244 -2.88 16.00 -21.90
CA GLU A 244 -2.05 15.04 -22.64
C GLU A 244 -2.04 13.67 -21.93
N THR A 245 -1.95 13.68 -20.60
CA THR A 245 -1.98 12.47 -19.78
C THR A 245 -3.33 11.77 -19.88
N LEU A 246 -4.45 12.49 -19.74
CA LEU A 246 -5.80 11.93 -19.85
C LEU A 246 -6.08 11.37 -21.25
N GLU A 247 -5.65 12.05 -22.31
CA GLU A 247 -5.82 11.57 -23.69
C GLU A 247 -5.08 10.24 -23.92
N ARG A 248 -3.84 10.13 -23.40
CA ARG A 248 -3.08 8.88 -23.46
C ARG A 248 -3.78 7.76 -22.68
N GLU A 249 -4.23 8.03 -21.47
CA GLU A 249 -4.92 7.06 -20.60
C GLU A 249 -6.24 6.58 -21.21
N ILE A 250 -7.05 7.49 -21.75
CA ILE A 250 -8.28 7.17 -22.49
C ILE A 250 -7.95 6.29 -23.70
N GLY A 251 -6.89 6.62 -24.43
CA GLY A 251 -6.41 5.80 -25.54
C GLY A 251 -6.02 4.39 -25.10
N ASP A 252 -5.39 4.26 -23.94
CA ASP A 252 -5.00 2.96 -23.38
C ASP A 252 -6.21 2.16 -22.88
N LEU A 253 -7.16 2.78 -22.17
CA LEU A 253 -8.42 2.16 -21.73
C LEU A 253 -9.29 1.65 -22.89
N LYS A 254 -9.16 2.26 -24.07
CA LYS A 254 -9.84 1.82 -25.30
C LYS A 254 -9.17 0.61 -25.95
N ARG A 255 -7.84 0.46 -25.83
CA ARG A 255 -7.06 -0.53 -26.62
C ARG A 255 -6.56 -1.72 -25.82
N TYR A 256 -6.37 -1.56 -24.52
CA TYR A 256 -5.70 -2.55 -23.68
C TYR A 256 -6.57 -3.01 -22.51
N SER A 257 -6.25 -4.20 -22.03
CA SER A 257 -6.67 -4.76 -20.75
C SER A 257 -5.46 -4.81 -19.82
N PHE A 258 -5.74 -4.75 -18.51
CA PHE A 258 -4.73 -4.60 -17.47
C PHE A 258 -4.87 -5.72 -16.42
N LEU A 259 -3.87 -5.82 -15.56
CA LEU A 259 -4.00 -6.68 -14.38
C LEU A 259 -5.10 -6.13 -13.47
N VAL A 260 -5.80 -7.00 -12.76
CA VAL A 260 -6.80 -6.63 -11.77
C VAL A 260 -6.25 -6.95 -10.40
N SER A 261 -5.97 -5.94 -9.57
CA SER A 261 -5.30 -6.12 -8.28
C SER A 261 -5.94 -7.18 -7.36
N LYS A 262 -7.27 -7.27 -7.32
CA LYS A 262 -7.99 -8.29 -6.53
C LYS A 262 -7.87 -9.72 -7.08
N ALA A 263 -7.50 -9.88 -8.34
CA ALA A 263 -7.57 -11.16 -9.05
C ALA A 263 -6.24 -11.64 -9.63
N ASP A 264 -5.27 -10.78 -9.87
CA ASP A 264 -4.00 -11.17 -10.46
C ASP A 264 -2.86 -11.05 -9.43
N PRO A 265 -2.03 -12.09 -9.23
CA PRO A 265 -0.88 -12.01 -8.36
C PRO A 265 0.27 -11.28 -9.08
N PHE A 266 0.57 -10.06 -8.63
CA PHE A 266 1.68 -9.28 -9.18
C PHE A 266 2.34 -8.42 -8.11
N VAL A 267 3.55 -7.94 -8.45
CA VAL A 267 4.34 -7.02 -7.63
C VAL A 267 4.61 -5.73 -8.40
N VAL A 268 4.90 -4.68 -7.65
CA VAL A 268 5.18 -3.33 -8.17
C VAL A 268 6.63 -2.99 -7.85
N LEU A 269 7.34 -2.46 -8.84
CA LEU A 269 8.71 -2.00 -8.66
C LEU A 269 8.81 -0.48 -8.80
N PRO A 270 9.71 0.18 -8.06
CA PRO A 270 9.96 1.60 -8.24
C PRO A 270 10.42 1.88 -9.68
N GLY A 271 9.82 2.87 -10.32
CA GLY A 271 10.01 3.08 -11.76
C GLY A 271 11.44 3.35 -12.21
N PHE A 272 12.30 3.90 -11.34
CA PHE A 272 13.70 4.09 -11.69
C PHE A 272 14.43 2.77 -11.95
N MET A 273 13.99 1.65 -11.35
CA MET A 273 14.61 0.34 -11.56
C MET A 273 14.35 -0.21 -12.96
N LEU A 274 13.18 0.08 -13.55
CA LEU A 274 12.80 -0.41 -14.88
C LEU A 274 13.35 0.46 -16.03
N ARG A 275 13.84 1.66 -15.72
CA ARG A 275 14.30 2.65 -16.71
C ARG A 275 15.81 2.73 -16.85
N GLN A 276 16.57 1.89 -16.13
CA GLN A 276 18.02 1.86 -16.29
C GLN A 276 18.42 1.28 -17.65
N THR A 277 19.55 1.76 -18.17
CA THR A 277 20.15 1.23 -19.40
C THR A 277 21.28 0.27 -19.03
N ASN A 278 21.46 -0.79 -19.83
CA ASN A 278 22.60 -1.71 -19.74
C ASN A 278 22.84 -2.39 -18.38
N HIS A 279 21.81 -2.58 -17.56
CA HIS A 279 21.94 -3.29 -16.29
C HIS A 279 21.70 -4.80 -16.47
N ALA A 280 22.65 -5.64 -16.04
CA ALA A 280 22.62 -7.09 -16.25
C ALA A 280 21.44 -7.80 -15.55
N PHE A 281 20.87 -7.14 -14.54
CA PHE A 281 19.73 -7.59 -13.74
C PHE A 281 18.48 -6.73 -13.96
N LEU A 282 18.43 -5.93 -15.04
CA LEU A 282 17.32 -5.03 -15.31
C LEU A 282 15.96 -5.76 -15.29
N PRO A 283 15.04 -5.44 -14.35
CA PRO A 283 13.72 -6.02 -14.33
C PRO A 283 12.86 -5.46 -15.46
N ARG A 284 11.90 -6.26 -15.93
CA ARG A 284 10.90 -5.86 -16.93
C ARG A 284 9.50 -6.23 -16.48
N LEU A 285 8.51 -5.48 -16.96
CA LEU A 285 7.11 -5.85 -16.82
C LEU A 285 6.89 -7.26 -17.37
N GLY A 286 6.20 -8.10 -16.61
CA GLY A 286 5.94 -9.50 -16.91
C GLY A 286 7.04 -10.47 -16.48
N ASP A 287 8.21 -10.01 -16.01
CA ASP A 287 9.21 -10.92 -15.44
C ASP A 287 8.60 -11.66 -14.24
N TYR A 288 8.92 -12.95 -14.12
CA TYR A 288 8.42 -13.79 -13.03
C TYR A 288 9.10 -13.43 -11.71
N VAL A 289 8.31 -13.44 -10.65
CA VAL A 289 8.74 -13.16 -9.27
C VAL A 289 8.17 -14.23 -8.36
N VAL A 290 8.96 -14.67 -7.40
CA VAL A 290 8.47 -15.47 -6.28
C VAL A 290 8.54 -14.64 -5.02
N VAL A 291 7.39 -14.36 -4.42
CA VAL A 291 7.30 -13.67 -3.13
C VAL A 291 7.36 -14.70 -2.02
N ILE A 292 8.29 -14.53 -1.08
CA ILE A 292 8.51 -15.42 0.05
C ILE A 292 8.09 -14.68 1.31
N TYR A 293 7.21 -15.31 2.09
CA TYR A 293 6.73 -14.79 3.36
C TYR A 293 6.37 -15.95 4.28
N GLU A 294 6.95 -15.97 5.48
CA GLU A 294 6.69 -16.97 6.53
C GLU A 294 6.72 -18.43 6.01
N GLY A 295 7.77 -18.81 5.29
CA GLY A 295 7.95 -20.17 4.80
C GLY A 295 7.19 -20.51 3.52
N LYS A 296 6.33 -19.62 3.01
CA LYS A 296 5.49 -19.85 1.83
C LYS A 296 6.02 -19.10 0.62
N LEU A 297 5.85 -19.69 -0.57
CA LEU A 297 6.28 -19.10 -1.84
C LEU A 297 5.06 -18.80 -2.71
N TYR A 298 4.91 -17.55 -3.12
CA TYR A 298 3.80 -17.07 -3.93
C TYR A 298 4.31 -16.69 -5.32
N PRO A 299 3.92 -17.43 -6.38
CA PRO A 299 4.29 -17.05 -7.74
C PRO A 299 3.53 -15.79 -8.16
N ALA A 300 4.22 -14.87 -8.81
CA ALA A 300 3.71 -13.60 -9.28
C ALA A 300 4.48 -13.12 -10.52
N ILE A 301 4.08 -11.98 -11.08
CA ILE A 301 4.84 -11.26 -12.12
C ILE A 301 5.10 -9.81 -11.68
N VAL A 302 6.07 -9.15 -12.31
CA VAL A 302 6.20 -7.69 -12.24
C VAL A 302 5.04 -7.07 -13.02
N GLY A 303 4.06 -6.53 -12.32
CA GLY A 303 2.81 -6.06 -12.91
C GLY A 303 2.71 -4.55 -13.09
N ASP A 304 3.41 -3.79 -12.24
CA ASP A 304 3.25 -2.34 -12.25
C ASP A 304 4.51 -1.56 -11.88
N VAL A 305 4.44 -0.26 -12.12
CA VAL A 305 5.49 0.70 -11.85
C VAL A 305 5.02 1.70 -10.80
N GLY A 306 5.63 1.62 -9.62
CA GLY A 306 5.31 2.47 -8.48
C GLY A 306 6.21 3.71 -8.36
N PRO A 307 5.96 4.53 -7.33
CA PRO A 307 6.79 5.68 -7.00
C PRO A 307 8.27 5.31 -6.84
N SER A 308 9.17 6.15 -7.34
CA SER A 308 10.61 5.85 -7.35
C SER A 308 11.26 5.77 -5.96
N ASN A 309 10.61 6.29 -4.92
CA ASN A 309 11.13 6.35 -3.55
C ASN A 309 10.53 5.26 -2.63
N LYS A 310 9.80 4.29 -3.18
CA LYS A 310 9.09 3.25 -2.43
C LYS A 310 9.35 1.88 -3.05
N VAL A 311 9.53 0.86 -2.21
CA VAL A 311 9.64 -0.55 -2.65
C VAL A 311 8.74 -1.44 -1.80
N GLY A 312 8.48 -2.65 -2.30
CA GLY A 312 7.68 -3.62 -1.59
C GLY A 312 6.20 -3.29 -1.71
N GLU A 313 5.64 -3.34 -2.92
CA GLU A 313 4.21 -3.19 -3.13
C GLU A 313 3.70 -4.35 -4.00
N ALA A 314 2.51 -4.85 -3.70
CA ALA A 314 1.94 -6.01 -4.39
C ALA A 314 0.43 -5.88 -4.56
N SER A 315 -0.12 -6.69 -5.44
CA SER A 315 -1.55 -6.72 -5.68
C SER A 315 -2.34 -7.07 -4.42
N LEU A 316 -3.57 -6.58 -4.32
CA LEU A 316 -4.47 -6.84 -3.21
C LEU A 316 -4.75 -8.34 -3.06
N ARG A 317 -4.74 -9.09 -4.16
CA ARG A 317 -4.78 -10.56 -4.15
C ARG A 317 -3.65 -11.18 -3.36
N LEU A 318 -2.43 -10.70 -3.59
CA LEU A 318 -1.26 -11.20 -2.87
C LEU A 318 -1.31 -10.71 -1.43
N ALA A 319 -1.57 -9.43 -1.20
CA ALA A 319 -1.65 -8.86 0.14
C ALA A 319 -2.69 -9.54 1.05
N THR A 320 -3.91 -9.78 0.53
CA THR A 320 -4.97 -10.48 1.28
C THR A 320 -4.66 -11.95 1.56
N GLN A 321 -3.77 -12.55 0.77
CA GLN A 321 -3.29 -13.91 1.02
C GLN A 321 -2.30 -13.97 2.19
N LEU A 322 -1.53 -12.88 2.42
CA LEU A 322 -0.63 -12.75 3.57
C LEU A 322 -1.40 -12.34 4.83
N ASP A 323 -2.27 -11.34 4.72
CA ASP A 323 -3.15 -10.87 5.79
C ASP A 323 -4.57 -10.63 5.23
N PRO A 324 -5.59 -11.40 5.65
CA PRO A 324 -6.97 -11.20 5.24
C PRO A 324 -7.55 -9.81 5.53
N HIS A 325 -6.94 -9.02 6.41
CA HIS A 325 -7.35 -7.65 6.71
C HIS A 325 -6.72 -6.60 5.80
N ALA A 326 -5.82 -6.99 4.89
CA ALA A 326 -5.19 -6.09 3.95
C ALA A 326 -6.23 -5.44 3.02
N ASN A 327 -6.05 -4.15 2.75
CA ASN A 327 -6.86 -3.35 1.84
C ASN A 327 -6.03 -2.17 1.32
N ALA A 328 -6.62 -1.29 0.50
CA ALA A 328 -5.91 -0.14 -0.07
C ALA A 328 -5.25 0.79 0.98
N TYR A 329 -5.66 0.71 2.25
CA TYR A 329 -5.12 1.50 3.36
C TYR A 329 -4.43 0.67 4.44
N ASN A 330 -4.58 -0.66 4.42
CA ASN A 330 -4.00 -1.56 5.42
C ASN A 330 -3.02 -2.53 4.77
N ARG A 331 -1.75 -2.42 5.16
CA ARG A 331 -0.65 -3.20 4.61
C ARG A 331 -0.54 -4.57 5.32
N PRO A 332 -0.19 -5.66 4.60
CA PRO A 332 -0.05 -7.00 5.19
C PRO A 332 1.26 -7.21 5.98
N ALA A 333 2.33 -6.47 5.68
CA ALA A 333 3.64 -6.68 6.30
C ALA A 333 4.43 -5.37 6.45
N SER A 334 5.08 -5.17 7.60
CA SER A 334 5.76 -3.91 7.98
C SER A 334 7.10 -4.10 8.70
N ASN A 335 7.63 -5.33 8.69
CA ASN A 335 8.82 -5.72 9.46
C ASN A 335 9.97 -6.19 8.57
N LEU A 336 10.02 -5.74 7.32
CA LEU A 336 11.03 -6.07 6.31
C LEU A 336 11.19 -7.58 6.07
N ASN A 337 10.12 -8.34 6.32
CA ASN A 337 10.10 -9.80 6.34
C ASN A 337 9.51 -10.42 5.07
N VAL A 338 9.34 -9.62 4.02
CA VAL A 338 8.92 -10.09 2.70
C VAL A 338 10.14 -10.12 1.78
N THR A 339 10.38 -11.26 1.15
CA THR A 339 11.46 -11.40 0.17
C THR A 339 10.86 -11.58 -1.23
N TYR A 340 11.20 -10.70 -2.16
CA TYR A 340 10.83 -10.76 -3.56
C TYR A 340 12.02 -11.31 -4.34
N LEU A 341 11.87 -12.53 -4.86
CA LEU A 341 12.87 -13.17 -5.69
C LEU A 341 12.48 -13.01 -7.16
N LEU A 342 12.98 -11.94 -7.76
CA LEU A 342 12.70 -11.57 -9.14
C LEU A 342 13.68 -12.25 -10.08
N PHE A 343 13.19 -12.77 -11.20
CA PHE A 343 14.01 -13.39 -12.22
C PHE A 343 14.04 -12.52 -13.49
N PRO A 344 15.09 -11.70 -13.69
CA PRO A 344 15.15 -10.77 -14.80
C PRO A 344 15.16 -11.50 -16.14
N ASN A 345 14.58 -10.86 -17.16
CA ASN A 345 14.54 -11.37 -18.52
C ASN A 345 13.76 -12.69 -18.69
N THR A 346 12.68 -12.86 -17.96
CA THR A 346 11.82 -14.04 -17.99
C THR A 346 10.40 -13.77 -18.49
N ALA A 347 10.05 -12.50 -18.71
CA ALA A 347 8.80 -12.07 -19.29
C ALA A 347 8.49 -12.79 -20.62
N GLU A 348 7.22 -13.12 -20.80
CA GLU A 348 6.73 -13.70 -22.04
C GLU A 348 6.87 -12.72 -23.20
N ALA A 349 7.13 -13.23 -24.41
CA ALA A 349 7.32 -12.40 -25.60
C ALA A 349 6.05 -11.63 -25.99
N GLN A 350 4.87 -12.23 -25.73
CA GLN A 350 3.58 -11.60 -25.95
C GLN A 350 2.87 -11.46 -24.60
N PRO A 351 2.58 -10.22 -24.16
CA PRO A 351 1.85 -10.00 -22.93
C PRO A 351 0.40 -10.48 -23.08
N GLY A 352 -0.19 -10.93 -21.98
CA GLY A 352 -1.54 -11.46 -21.94
C GLY A 352 -2.05 -11.57 -20.50
N PRO A 353 -3.33 -11.94 -20.31
CA PRO A 353 -3.85 -12.20 -18.97
C PRO A 353 -3.04 -13.32 -18.31
N PRO A 354 -2.76 -13.21 -17.00
CA PRO A 354 -1.97 -14.21 -16.29
C PRO A 354 -2.58 -15.62 -16.38
N ASP A 355 -1.80 -16.57 -16.92
CA ASP A 355 -2.09 -17.99 -16.79
C ASP A 355 -1.44 -18.48 -15.48
N LEU A 356 -2.28 -18.72 -14.47
CA LEU A 356 -1.84 -19.01 -13.10
C LEU A 356 -1.06 -20.32 -12.98
N GLU A 357 -1.43 -21.35 -13.76
CA GLU A 357 -0.75 -22.65 -13.73
C GLU A 357 0.58 -22.59 -14.49
N LYS A 358 0.59 -21.91 -15.64
CA LYS A 358 1.85 -21.61 -16.37
C LYS A 358 2.78 -20.79 -15.48
N MET A 359 2.28 -19.74 -14.82
CA MET A 359 3.07 -18.89 -13.93
C MET A 359 3.72 -19.70 -12.81
N ARG A 360 2.94 -20.55 -12.13
CA ARG A 360 3.44 -21.47 -11.11
C ARG A 360 4.54 -22.37 -11.67
N SER A 361 4.30 -23.01 -12.80
CA SER A 361 5.27 -23.92 -13.45
C SER A 361 6.57 -23.22 -13.85
N ARG A 362 6.48 -21.99 -14.38
CA ARG A 362 7.63 -21.16 -14.74
C ARG A 362 8.42 -20.73 -13.51
N CYS A 363 7.75 -20.30 -12.44
CA CYS A 363 8.39 -19.97 -11.17
C CYS A 363 9.11 -21.19 -10.58
N GLN A 364 8.51 -22.39 -10.63
CA GLN A 364 9.15 -23.62 -10.15
C GLN A 364 10.45 -23.89 -10.93
N THR A 365 10.38 -23.82 -12.26
CA THR A 365 11.55 -24.02 -13.13
C THR A 365 12.68 -23.04 -12.82
N LEU A 366 12.34 -21.78 -12.52
CA LEU A 366 13.32 -20.74 -12.19
C LEU A 366 13.93 -20.94 -10.80
N LEU A 367 13.13 -21.36 -9.80
CA LEU A 367 13.63 -21.74 -8.48
C LEU A 367 14.59 -22.93 -8.57
N ASP A 368 14.25 -23.96 -9.35
CA ASP A 368 15.09 -25.16 -9.51
C ASP A 368 16.47 -24.81 -10.09
N GLN A 369 16.55 -23.78 -10.96
CA GLN A 369 17.82 -23.30 -11.52
C GLN A 369 18.74 -22.60 -10.49
N ILE A 370 18.23 -22.20 -9.34
CA ILE A 370 18.98 -21.51 -8.27
C ILE A 370 19.07 -22.34 -6.99
N GLY A 371 18.93 -23.67 -7.09
CA GLY A 371 19.05 -24.60 -5.96
C GLY A 371 17.73 -25.17 -5.44
N GLY A 372 16.59 -24.77 -6.03
CA GLY A 372 15.27 -25.28 -5.69
C GLY A 372 14.74 -24.79 -4.33
N SER A 373 13.56 -25.28 -3.97
CA SER A 373 12.90 -25.04 -2.68
C SER A 373 12.20 -26.32 -2.23
N PRO A 374 12.31 -26.73 -0.95
CA PRO A 374 11.54 -27.85 -0.41
C PRO A 374 10.06 -27.49 -0.21
N ALA A 375 9.75 -26.20 -0.05
CA ALA A 375 8.39 -25.71 0.08
C ALA A 375 7.73 -25.58 -1.30
N ARG A 376 6.45 -25.95 -1.36
CA ARG A 376 5.65 -25.90 -2.59
C ARG A 376 5.23 -24.46 -2.88
N LEU A 377 5.29 -24.08 -4.15
CA LEU A 377 4.65 -22.84 -4.60
C LEU A 377 3.16 -22.85 -4.27
N TRP A 378 2.61 -21.68 -3.99
CA TRP A 378 1.20 -21.45 -3.78
C TRP A 378 0.41 -21.69 -5.06
N GLN A 379 -0.79 -22.27 -4.94
CA GLN A 379 -1.68 -22.50 -6.07
C GLN A 379 -2.80 -21.47 -6.06
N TRP A 380 -2.72 -20.52 -6.98
CA TRP A 380 -3.75 -19.50 -7.14
C TRP A 380 -4.99 -20.10 -7.82
N THR A 381 -6.16 -19.91 -7.20
CA THR A 381 -7.45 -20.24 -7.82
C THR A 381 -7.85 -19.16 -8.82
N ASP A 382 -8.31 -19.51 -10.02
CA ASP A 382 -8.89 -18.51 -10.91
C ASP A 382 -10.24 -18.05 -10.34
N ILE A 383 -10.30 -16.78 -9.92
CA ILE A 383 -11.52 -16.16 -9.37
C ILE A 383 -12.27 -15.30 -10.40
N LEU A 384 -11.72 -15.19 -11.62
CA LEU A 384 -12.35 -14.50 -12.74
C LEU A 384 -13.08 -15.49 -13.66
N ALA A 385 -12.70 -16.76 -13.63
CA ALA A 385 -13.44 -17.82 -14.27
C ALA A 385 -14.83 -17.96 -13.64
N THR A 386 -15.88 -17.76 -14.46
CA THR A 386 -17.25 -18.14 -14.09
C THR A 386 -17.24 -19.61 -13.65
N PRO A 387 -17.87 -19.98 -12.52
CA PRO A 387 -17.89 -21.37 -12.08
C PRO A 387 -18.46 -22.24 -13.21
N THR A 388 -17.68 -23.23 -13.64
CA THR A 388 -18.14 -24.23 -14.60
C THR A 388 -19.42 -24.87 -14.01
N PRO A 389 -20.54 -24.94 -14.75
CA PRO A 389 -21.70 -25.65 -14.25
C PRO A 389 -21.27 -27.08 -13.92
N SER A 390 -21.45 -27.47 -12.66
CA SER A 390 -21.25 -28.84 -12.20
C SER A 390 -21.92 -29.78 -13.20
N PRO A 391 -21.28 -30.88 -13.63
CA PRO A 391 -21.84 -31.73 -14.67
C PRO A 391 -23.23 -32.17 -14.23
N THR A 392 -24.25 -31.65 -14.90
CA THR A 392 -25.61 -32.17 -14.84
C THR A 392 -25.50 -33.67 -15.04
N SER A 393 -25.86 -34.44 -14.02
CA SER A 393 -25.90 -35.90 -14.07
C SER A 393 -26.62 -36.31 -15.35
N SER A 394 -25.87 -36.91 -16.28
CA SER A 394 -26.40 -37.44 -17.52
C SER A 394 -27.49 -38.47 -17.18
N PRO A 395 -28.69 -38.41 -17.80
CA PRO A 395 -29.74 -39.39 -17.52
C PRO A 395 -29.24 -40.79 -17.91
N ALA A 396 -29.41 -41.74 -16.99
CA ALA A 396 -29.03 -43.13 -17.17
C ALA A 396 -29.69 -43.72 -18.44
N PRO A 397 -28.97 -44.54 -19.23
CA PRO A 397 -29.54 -45.16 -20.42
C PRO A 397 -30.63 -46.17 -20.02
N SER A 398 -31.77 -46.10 -20.71
CA SER A 398 -32.84 -47.10 -20.64
C SER A 398 -32.32 -48.50 -21.00
N PRO A 399 -32.70 -49.56 -20.27
CA PRO A 399 -32.22 -50.91 -20.54
C PRO A 399 -32.84 -51.49 -21.81
N ILE A 400 -31.98 -52.06 -22.66
CA ILE A 400 -32.36 -52.92 -23.79
C ILE A 400 -32.87 -54.26 -23.24
N ALA A 401 -34.06 -54.66 -23.70
CA ALA A 401 -34.70 -55.92 -23.35
C ALA A 401 -33.91 -57.12 -23.89
N SER A 402 -33.64 -58.10 -23.01
CA SER A 402 -33.28 -59.47 -23.38
C SER A 402 -34.50 -60.39 -23.16
N PRO A 403 -34.71 -61.42 -24.00
CA PRO A 403 -35.94 -62.19 -24.00
C PRO A 403 -36.00 -63.26 -22.89
N SER A 404 -37.14 -63.23 -22.19
CA SER A 404 -37.95 -64.32 -21.67
C SER A 404 -37.30 -65.65 -21.25
N GLY A 405 -37.23 -65.84 -19.93
CA GLY A 405 -37.41 -67.13 -19.25
C GLY A 405 -38.44 -66.95 -18.12
N SER A 406 -39.59 -67.62 -18.23
CA SER A 406 -40.70 -67.66 -17.26
C SER A 406 -40.50 -68.77 -16.20
N PRO A 407 -41.34 -68.93 -15.15
CA PRO A 407 -42.09 -67.95 -14.33
C PRO A 407 -42.07 -68.24 -12.79
N ASN A 408 -42.85 -67.45 -12.05
CA ASN A 408 -43.39 -67.62 -10.68
C ASN A 408 -42.45 -67.21 -9.51
N SER A 409 -42.82 -66.39 -8.52
CA SER A 409 -44.14 -66.12 -7.92
C SER A 409 -44.10 -64.98 -6.86
N LEU A 410 -45.27 -64.34 -6.64
CA LEU A 410 -45.84 -63.79 -5.39
C LEU A 410 -45.37 -62.44 -4.75
N THR A 411 -46.32 -61.48 -4.81
CA THR A 411 -46.89 -60.61 -3.73
C THR A 411 -46.14 -59.40 -3.12
N SER A 412 -46.76 -58.21 -3.34
CA SER A 412 -46.97 -56.98 -2.52
C SER A 412 -46.88 -57.06 -0.97
N PRO A 413 -46.97 -55.93 -0.19
CA PRO A 413 -47.02 -54.49 -0.54
C PRO A 413 -46.13 -53.54 0.33
N SER A 414 -46.15 -52.25 -0.02
CA SER A 414 -45.76 -51.06 0.77
C SER A 414 -46.69 -50.83 2.00
N PRO A 415 -46.33 -49.97 2.98
CA PRO A 415 -46.84 -48.59 2.94
C PRO A 415 -45.88 -47.49 3.45
N THR A 416 -45.97 -46.36 2.73
CA THR A 416 -46.05 -44.91 3.06
C THR A 416 -45.69 -44.29 4.45
N PRO A 417 -45.42 -42.95 4.46
CA PRO A 417 -44.62 -42.20 5.45
C PRO A 417 -45.47 -41.38 6.44
N THR A 418 -44.83 -40.67 7.39
CA THR A 418 -45.43 -39.52 8.09
C THR A 418 -44.40 -38.46 8.51
N ILE A 419 -44.85 -37.22 8.37
CA ILE A 419 -44.27 -35.89 8.53
C ILE A 419 -44.30 -35.44 10.01
N SER A 420 -43.32 -34.62 10.47
CA SER A 420 -43.59 -33.28 11.06
C SER A 420 -42.36 -32.55 11.66
N PRO A 421 -42.44 -31.20 11.79
CA PRO A 421 -41.32 -30.28 12.01
C PRO A 421 -41.30 -29.67 13.43
N SER A 422 -40.26 -28.89 13.77
CA SER A 422 -40.37 -27.86 14.83
C SER A 422 -39.32 -26.75 14.72
N LEU A 423 -39.76 -25.54 15.06
CA LEU A 423 -39.09 -24.24 15.08
C LEU A 423 -38.43 -23.96 16.43
N GLY A 424 -37.39 -23.11 16.47
CA GLY A 424 -37.07 -22.32 17.66
C GLY A 424 -35.67 -21.67 17.68
N PRO A 425 -35.51 -20.41 18.16
CA PRO A 425 -34.39 -19.52 17.84
C PRO A 425 -33.35 -19.42 18.97
N THR A 426 -32.27 -18.62 18.81
CA THR A 426 -31.84 -17.51 19.72
C THR A 426 -30.32 -17.16 19.63
N SER A 427 -30.06 -15.84 19.69
CA SER A 427 -28.89 -15.06 20.19
C SER A 427 -27.54 -14.96 19.45
N THR A 428 -27.33 -13.74 18.95
CA THR A 428 -26.09 -12.93 18.85
C THR A 428 -25.33 -12.81 20.19
N PRO A 429 -24.00 -12.56 20.15
CA PRO A 429 -23.49 -11.44 20.95
C PRO A 429 -22.45 -10.56 20.21
N THR A 430 -22.55 -9.25 20.45
CA THR A 430 -21.57 -8.19 20.16
C THR A 430 -20.54 -8.07 21.31
N PRO A 431 -19.42 -7.34 21.14
CA PRO A 431 -18.15 -7.59 21.84
C PRO A 431 -18.02 -6.84 23.17
N THR A 432 -17.25 -7.41 24.10
CA THR A 432 -16.83 -6.73 25.33
C THR A 432 -15.40 -6.22 25.17
N SER A 433 -15.27 -4.90 25.16
CA SER A 433 -14.02 -4.14 25.33
C SER A 433 -13.47 -4.35 26.74
N THR A 434 -12.20 -4.73 26.86
CA THR A 434 -11.45 -4.63 28.12
C THR A 434 -10.07 -4.04 27.84
N ALA A 435 -9.89 -2.80 28.26
CA ALA A 435 -8.60 -2.13 28.37
C ALA A 435 -7.88 -2.57 29.64
N PRO A 436 -6.54 -2.70 29.64
CA PRO A 436 -5.76 -2.66 30.87
C PRO A 436 -5.10 -1.29 31.05
N SER A 437 -5.34 -0.67 32.20
CA SER A 437 -4.55 0.47 32.71
C SER A 437 -3.14 0.02 33.14
N PRO A 438 -2.11 0.88 32.98
CA PRO A 438 -0.76 0.56 33.44
C PRO A 438 -0.62 0.83 34.94
N THR A 439 -0.13 -0.17 35.67
CA THR A 439 0.27 -0.03 37.08
C THR A 439 1.69 0.52 37.13
N ALA A 440 1.85 1.66 37.80
CA ALA A 440 3.14 2.24 38.14
C ALA A 440 3.89 1.38 39.17
N SER A 441 5.20 1.28 39.04
CA SER A 441 6.10 0.95 40.15
C SER A 441 7.44 1.66 39.97
N LEU A 442 7.61 2.71 40.76
CA LEU A 442 8.88 3.35 41.06
C LEU A 442 9.84 2.35 41.72
N LYS A 443 11.09 2.30 41.26
CA LYS A 443 12.26 2.06 42.12
C LYS A 443 13.46 2.86 41.59
N SER A 444 13.81 3.91 42.33
CA SER A 444 15.04 4.68 42.18
C SER A 444 16.22 3.95 42.87
N PRO A 445 17.48 4.27 42.49
CA PRO A 445 18.67 3.50 42.85
C PRO A 445 19.35 4.00 44.14
N PRO A 446 20.27 3.23 44.75
CA PRO A 446 21.17 3.77 45.75
C PRO A 446 22.49 4.28 45.12
N LYS A 447 22.92 5.44 45.63
CA LYS A 447 24.23 6.08 45.44
C LYS A 447 25.32 5.38 46.27
N HIS A 448 26.55 5.43 45.76
CA HIS A 448 27.80 5.72 46.49
C HIS A 448 28.83 6.16 45.42
N HIS A 449 29.32 7.41 45.36
CA HIS A 449 30.49 7.99 46.10
C HIS A 449 31.69 7.02 46.13
N GLN A 450 32.94 7.39 45.84
CA GLN A 450 33.65 8.63 45.50
C GLN A 450 35.09 8.15 45.16
N GLY A 451 35.89 8.88 44.38
CA GLY A 451 37.29 8.51 44.18
C GLY A 451 37.99 9.29 43.08
N GLU A 452 38.45 10.50 43.43
CA GLU A 452 39.40 11.30 42.66
C GLU A 452 40.74 10.57 42.46
N SER A 453 41.39 10.79 41.31
CA SER A 453 42.81 11.21 41.28
C SER A 453 43.21 11.68 39.87
N ASN A 454 43.65 12.93 39.81
CA ASN A 454 44.44 13.55 38.73
C ASN A 454 45.66 12.71 38.32
N SER A 455 46.06 12.81 37.04
CA SER A 455 47.38 13.33 36.65
C SER A 455 47.56 13.43 35.13
N ASN A 456 47.86 14.66 34.68
CA ASN A 456 48.64 15.13 33.54
C ASN A 456 49.37 14.12 32.62
N GLY A 457 49.48 14.51 31.34
CA GLY A 457 50.69 14.26 30.54
C GLY A 457 50.46 14.29 29.03
N ASP A 458 50.68 15.47 28.44
CA ASP A 458 50.92 15.83 27.02
C ASP A 458 49.87 15.58 25.92
#